data_AF-A0A7E6ERF9-F1
#
_entry.id   AF-A0A7E6ERF9-F1
#
_cell.length_a   1.000
_cell.length_b   1.000
_cell.length_c   1.000
_cell.angle_alpha   90.00
_cell.angle_beta   90.00
_cell.angle_gamma   90.00
#
_symmetry.space_group_name_H-M   'P 1'
#
loop_
_entity.id
_entity.type
_entity.pdbx_description
1 polymer ?
#
loop_
_entity_poly.entity_id
_entity_poly.type
_entity_poly.pdbx_seq_one_letter_code
_entity_poly.pdbx_strand_id
1 'polypeptide(L)'
;MFDGRHRVTVTLPPIFADQLTGICGDCNGEKDDFRTKSGENVSQKANKFSLIGASYQVEDDSDKPETKCKVNDVNLTCSKEQTKECDFMNDKIFDACIEKIGASHLEEYLESCRIDVCSYHNDPTNSYSVFCRIIEGFATECETVGIFVNWREISQCPMKCKENEEFQHKTSSCQPSCADKSPNCTGSSQGCVCRQGFILSGEQCVPETQCGCIDNKIYMKVNEEIISADCKTKKICKPGNEVVTENITPCGENSHCGIERGKYACVCKENFILQDEKCVHAGE
;
A
#
# COMPACT_ATOMS: atom_id res chain seq x y z
N MET A 1 -1.78 -0.97 -8.16
CA MET A 1 -2.43 -0.30 -7.03
C MET A 1 -2.03 -1.02 -5.76
N PHE A 2 -1.70 -0.28 -4.71
CA PHE A 2 -1.39 -0.82 -3.38
C PHE A 2 -2.24 -0.06 -2.37
N ASP A 3 -2.85 -0.77 -1.43
CA ASP A 3 -3.69 -0.18 -0.38
C ASP A 3 -2.89 0.44 0.78
N GLY A 4 -1.55 0.39 0.72
CA GLY A 4 -0.67 0.88 1.78
C GLY A 4 -0.49 -0.09 2.94
N ARG A 5 -1.06 -1.31 2.87
CA ARG A 5 -1.07 -2.24 4.00
C ARG A 5 -0.85 -3.70 3.65
N HIS A 6 -1.71 -4.29 2.82
CA HIS A 6 -1.73 -5.76 2.64
C HIS A 6 -2.07 -6.22 1.22
N ARG A 7 -2.71 -5.36 0.40
CA ARG A 7 -3.20 -5.75 -0.92
C ARG A 7 -2.52 -4.98 -2.04
N VAL A 8 -1.89 -5.73 -2.95
CA VAL A 8 -1.36 -5.22 -4.22
C VAL A 8 -2.15 -5.80 -5.39
N THR A 9 -2.62 -4.93 -6.28
CA THR A 9 -3.27 -5.30 -7.55
C THR A 9 -2.45 -4.76 -8.71
N VAL A 10 -2.14 -5.59 -9.69
CA VAL A 10 -1.44 -5.18 -10.92
C VAL A 10 -2.42 -5.25 -12.08
N THR A 11 -2.52 -4.17 -12.85
CA THR A 11 -3.39 -4.10 -14.03
C THR A 11 -2.52 -3.80 -15.24
N LEU A 12 -2.66 -4.61 -16.29
CA LEU A 12 -1.82 -4.54 -17.48
C LEU A 12 -2.70 -4.41 -18.73
N PRO A 13 -2.28 -3.61 -19.72
CA PRO A 13 -2.89 -3.62 -21.04
C PRO A 13 -2.82 -5.01 -21.70
N PRO A 14 -3.83 -5.40 -22.53
CA PRO A 14 -3.87 -6.73 -23.16
C PRO A 14 -2.65 -7.08 -24.03
N ILE A 15 -1.87 -6.08 -24.47
CA ILE A 15 -0.65 -6.29 -25.26
C ILE A 15 0.44 -7.08 -24.53
N PHE A 16 0.33 -7.23 -23.21
CA PHE A 16 1.28 -8.01 -22.41
C PHE A 16 0.87 -9.49 -22.26
N ALA A 17 -0.29 -9.90 -22.77
CA ALA A 17 -0.69 -11.31 -22.79
C ALA A 17 0.41 -12.17 -23.44
N ASP A 18 0.62 -13.37 -22.89
CA ASP A 18 1.65 -14.34 -23.30
C ASP A 18 3.12 -13.87 -23.16
N GLN A 19 3.35 -12.68 -22.59
CA GLN A 19 4.70 -12.11 -22.41
C GLN A 19 5.11 -12.04 -20.93
N LEU A 20 4.21 -12.40 -20.02
CA LEU A 20 4.43 -12.33 -18.59
C LEU A 20 4.90 -13.67 -18.02
N THR A 21 5.53 -13.58 -16.86
CA THR A 21 5.87 -14.70 -16.00
C THR A 21 5.87 -14.20 -14.57
N GLY A 22 5.67 -15.08 -13.60
CA GLY A 22 5.61 -14.71 -12.20
C GLY A 22 4.53 -15.46 -11.44
N ILE A 23 4.33 -15.03 -10.19
CA ILE A 23 3.28 -15.55 -9.32
C ILE A 23 1.86 -15.18 -9.77
N CYS A 24 1.73 -14.24 -10.71
CA CYS A 24 0.46 -13.83 -11.31
C CYS A 24 0.20 -14.47 -12.68
N GLY A 25 1.03 -15.41 -13.12
CA GLY A 25 0.83 -16.11 -14.39
C GLY A 25 1.36 -15.37 -15.62
N ASP A 26 0.93 -15.84 -16.79
CA ASP A 26 1.33 -15.29 -18.11
C ASP A 26 0.27 -14.40 -18.78
N CYS A 27 -0.93 -14.34 -18.19
CA CYS A 27 -2.08 -13.56 -18.65
C CYS A 27 -2.56 -13.96 -20.07
N ASN A 28 -2.48 -15.26 -20.41
CA ASN A 28 -2.94 -15.82 -21.69
C ASN A 28 -4.48 -15.97 -21.82
N GLY A 29 -5.23 -15.74 -20.73
CA GLY A 29 -6.69 -15.86 -20.69
C GLY A 29 -7.22 -17.25 -20.32
N GLU A 30 -6.34 -18.21 -20.06
CA GLU A 30 -6.62 -19.57 -19.61
C GLU A 30 -6.36 -19.71 -18.11
N LYS A 31 -7.07 -20.62 -17.44
CA LYS A 31 -6.86 -20.90 -16.01
C LYS A 31 -5.79 -21.98 -15.79
N ASP A 32 -4.61 -21.83 -16.41
CA ASP A 32 -3.52 -22.82 -16.38
C ASP A 32 -2.22 -22.36 -15.68
N ASP A 33 -2.32 -21.24 -14.95
CA ASP A 33 -1.21 -20.51 -14.31
C ASP A 33 -0.60 -21.18 -13.06
N PHE A 34 -1.09 -22.33 -12.61
CA PHE A 34 -0.48 -23.06 -11.48
C PHE A 34 0.83 -23.74 -11.89
N ARG A 35 1.83 -22.92 -12.22
CA ARG A 35 3.13 -23.31 -12.76
C ARG A 35 4.26 -22.65 -11.97
N THR A 36 5.32 -23.41 -11.72
CA THR A 36 6.56 -22.87 -11.14
C THR A 36 7.32 -22.01 -12.16
N LYS A 37 8.36 -21.29 -11.72
CA LYS A 37 9.26 -20.52 -12.60
C LYS A 37 9.92 -21.36 -13.72
N SER A 38 10.06 -22.68 -13.52
CA SER A 38 10.57 -23.59 -14.56
C SER A 38 9.49 -24.11 -15.52
N GLY A 39 8.22 -23.72 -15.31
CA GLY A 39 7.07 -24.15 -16.11
C GLY A 39 6.42 -25.46 -15.66
N GLU A 40 6.84 -26.04 -14.52
CA GLU A 40 6.24 -27.27 -13.98
C GLU A 40 4.80 -27.02 -13.52
N ASN A 41 3.83 -27.76 -14.06
CA ASN A 41 2.43 -27.70 -13.62
C ASN A 41 2.27 -28.38 -12.25
N VAL A 42 1.82 -27.61 -11.27
CA VAL A 42 1.62 -28.04 -9.87
C VAL A 42 0.15 -27.99 -9.45
N SER A 43 -0.79 -27.84 -10.39
CA SER A 43 -2.24 -27.70 -10.11
C SER A 43 -2.81 -28.82 -9.23
N GLN A 44 -2.25 -30.04 -9.32
CA GLN A 44 -2.69 -31.22 -8.58
C GLN A 44 -2.01 -31.41 -7.21
N LYS A 45 -1.06 -30.53 -6.85
CA LYS A 45 -0.33 -30.62 -5.58
C LYS A 45 -1.05 -29.81 -4.49
N ALA A 46 -1.19 -30.38 -3.30
CA ALA A 46 -1.82 -29.71 -2.16
C ALA A 46 -1.10 -28.40 -1.78
N ASN A 47 0.23 -28.36 -1.89
CA ASN A 47 1.08 -27.21 -1.59
C ASN A 47 1.44 -26.36 -2.84
N LYS A 48 0.59 -26.35 -3.87
CA LYS A 48 0.83 -25.62 -5.13
C LYS A 48 1.22 -24.15 -4.93
N PHE A 49 0.55 -23.43 -4.03
CA PHE A 49 0.83 -22.01 -3.78
C PHE A 49 2.25 -21.80 -3.22
N SER A 50 2.65 -22.62 -2.24
CA SER A 50 4.01 -22.60 -1.67
C SER A 50 5.06 -22.93 -2.71
N LEU A 51 4.81 -23.92 -3.58
CA LEU A 51 5.74 -24.32 -4.64
C LEU A 51 5.94 -23.19 -5.67
N ILE A 52 4.87 -22.51 -6.06
CA ILE A 52 4.93 -21.37 -6.99
C ILE A 52 5.72 -20.24 -6.33
N GLY A 53 5.34 -19.82 -5.12
CA GLY A 53 6.01 -18.75 -4.38
C GLY A 53 7.51 -19.02 -4.16
N ALA A 54 7.87 -20.25 -3.78
CA ALA A 54 9.26 -20.67 -3.61
C ALA A 54 10.08 -20.57 -4.91
N SER A 55 9.46 -20.90 -6.05
CA SER A 55 10.15 -20.89 -7.35
C SER A 55 10.49 -19.51 -7.88
N TYR A 56 9.79 -18.46 -7.41
CA TYR A 56 10.01 -17.06 -7.79
C TYR A 56 10.75 -16.23 -6.74
N GLN A 57 11.33 -16.87 -5.71
CA GLN A 57 12.17 -16.17 -4.74
C GLN A 57 13.36 -15.49 -5.44
N VAL A 58 13.63 -14.25 -5.03
CA VAL A 58 14.81 -13.47 -5.41
C VAL A 58 15.68 -13.27 -4.18
N GLU A 59 17.00 -13.22 -4.36
CA GLU A 59 17.90 -12.89 -3.25
C GLU A 59 17.68 -11.44 -2.84
N ASP A 60 17.57 -11.20 -1.53
CA ASP A 60 17.46 -9.86 -0.98
C ASP A 60 18.80 -9.14 -1.18
N ASP A 61 18.77 -8.03 -1.90
CA ASP A 61 19.90 -7.15 -2.19
C ASP A 61 20.23 -6.20 -1.03
N SER A 62 19.38 -6.16 0.01
CA SER A 62 19.35 -5.07 0.99
C SER A 62 20.27 -5.26 2.20
N ASP A 63 20.53 -6.46 2.71
CA ASP A 63 21.49 -6.70 3.80
C ASP A 63 21.62 -8.19 4.07
N LYS A 64 22.86 -8.70 4.10
CA LYS A 64 23.28 -10.08 4.42
C LYS A 64 22.19 -10.93 5.09
N PRO A 65 21.36 -11.68 4.35
CA PRO A 65 20.34 -12.50 4.97
C PRO A 65 21.04 -13.72 5.58
N GLU A 66 21.43 -13.63 6.85
CA GLU A 66 21.94 -14.77 7.62
C GLU A 66 20.90 -15.90 7.70
N THR A 67 19.63 -15.61 7.38
CA THR A 67 18.51 -16.55 7.45
C THR A 67 17.77 -16.62 6.12
N LYS A 68 17.81 -17.77 5.44
CA LYS A 68 16.88 -18.06 4.34
C LYS A 68 15.47 -18.20 4.90
N CYS A 69 14.48 -17.54 4.30
CA CYS A 69 13.07 -17.73 4.64
C CYS A 69 12.69 -19.21 4.46
N LYS A 70 12.20 -19.86 5.52
CA LYS A 70 11.67 -21.22 5.41
C LYS A 70 10.24 -21.17 4.91
N VAL A 71 9.98 -21.85 3.80
CA VAL A 71 8.62 -22.08 3.32
C VAL A 71 8.03 -23.20 4.16
N ASN A 72 7.03 -22.87 4.98
CA ASN A 72 6.30 -23.84 5.79
C ASN A 72 4.92 -24.04 5.17
N ASP A 73 4.61 -25.27 4.75
CA ASP A 73 3.25 -25.60 4.33
C ASP A 73 2.31 -25.58 5.54
N VAL A 74 1.27 -24.77 5.45
CA VAL A 74 0.25 -24.65 6.49
C VAL A 74 -0.71 -25.82 6.36
N ASN A 75 -0.49 -26.89 7.13
CA ASN A 75 -1.42 -28.01 7.23
C ASN A 75 -2.35 -27.80 8.44
N LEU A 76 -3.24 -26.81 8.34
CA LEU A 76 -4.22 -26.46 9.37
C LEU A 76 -5.60 -26.97 8.96
N THR A 77 -6.32 -27.52 9.93
CA THR A 77 -7.72 -27.90 9.76
C THR A 77 -8.54 -27.16 10.79
N CYS A 78 -9.44 -26.28 10.32
CA CYS A 78 -10.38 -25.56 11.17
C CYS A 78 -11.80 -26.07 10.96
N SER A 79 -12.61 -26.00 12.01
CA SER A 79 -14.05 -26.22 11.94
C SER A 79 -14.75 -25.04 11.25
N LYS A 80 -15.98 -25.26 10.80
CA LYS A 80 -16.83 -24.18 10.26
C LYS A 80 -17.01 -23.04 11.27
N GLU A 81 -17.12 -23.37 12.56
CA GLU A 81 -17.30 -22.38 13.63
C GLU A 81 -16.08 -21.45 13.77
N GLN A 82 -14.87 -21.95 13.53
CA GLN A 82 -13.63 -21.16 13.60
C GLN A 82 -13.43 -20.22 12.41
N THR A 83 -14.25 -20.35 11.37
CA THR A 83 -14.15 -19.56 10.14
C THR A 83 -15.50 -18.96 9.72
N LYS A 84 -16.48 -18.95 10.63
CA LYS A 84 -17.88 -18.56 10.36
C LYS A 84 -17.99 -17.10 9.91
N GLU A 85 -17.07 -16.24 10.34
CA GLU A 85 -17.03 -14.84 9.98
C GLU A 85 -16.92 -14.68 8.46
N CYS A 86 -16.20 -15.58 7.78
CA CYS A 86 -16.08 -15.59 6.33
C CYS A 86 -17.43 -15.75 5.61
N ASP A 87 -18.42 -16.40 6.23
CA ASP A 87 -19.74 -16.58 5.63
C ASP A 87 -20.49 -15.26 5.44
N PHE A 88 -20.05 -14.17 6.08
CA PHE A 88 -20.56 -12.80 5.88
C PHE A 88 -20.49 -12.34 4.40
N MET A 89 -19.55 -12.87 3.60
CA MET A 89 -19.51 -12.57 2.16
C MET A 89 -20.74 -13.08 1.38
N ASN A 90 -21.51 -14.01 1.96
CA ASN A 90 -22.78 -14.49 1.39
C ASN A 90 -23.98 -13.63 1.78
N ASP A 91 -23.79 -12.56 2.56
CA ASP A 91 -24.88 -11.68 2.94
C ASP A 91 -25.44 -10.97 1.69
N LYS A 92 -26.77 -10.78 1.68
CA LYS A 92 -27.51 -10.19 0.55
C LYS A 92 -27.06 -8.78 0.19
N ILE A 93 -26.38 -8.07 1.10
CA ILE A 93 -25.76 -6.78 0.79
C ILE A 93 -24.76 -6.88 -0.37
N PHE A 94 -24.23 -8.07 -0.66
CA PHE A 94 -23.31 -8.32 -1.77
C PHE A 94 -24.01 -8.86 -3.04
N ASP A 95 -25.31 -9.17 -3.03
CA ASP A 95 -26.01 -9.82 -4.16
C ASP A 95 -25.78 -9.09 -5.50
N ALA A 96 -25.95 -7.77 -5.51
CA ALA A 96 -25.75 -6.95 -6.70
C ALA A 96 -24.29 -7.00 -7.21
N CYS A 97 -23.33 -7.06 -6.28
CA CYS A 97 -21.92 -7.20 -6.62
C CYS A 97 -21.64 -8.59 -7.20
N ILE A 98 -22.09 -9.65 -6.52
CA ILE A 98 -21.90 -11.05 -6.92
C ILE A 98 -22.51 -11.31 -8.30
N GLU A 99 -23.64 -10.68 -8.64
CA GLU A 99 -24.24 -10.75 -9.98
C GLU A 99 -23.28 -10.21 -11.07
N LYS A 100 -22.46 -9.20 -10.75
CA LYS A 100 -21.49 -8.59 -11.67
C LYS A 100 -20.15 -9.31 -11.73
N ILE A 101 -19.59 -9.69 -10.59
CA ILE A 101 -18.25 -10.32 -10.52
C ILE A 101 -18.30 -11.84 -10.72
N GLY A 102 -19.48 -12.44 -10.55
CA GLY A 102 -19.71 -13.87 -10.71
C GLY A 102 -19.53 -14.68 -9.42
N ALA A 103 -20.39 -15.69 -9.24
CA ALA A 103 -20.38 -16.56 -8.06
C ALA A 103 -19.06 -17.33 -7.86
N SER A 104 -18.34 -17.68 -8.93
CA SER A 104 -17.03 -18.34 -8.79
C SER A 104 -16.00 -17.45 -8.08
N HIS A 105 -16.09 -16.13 -8.26
CA HIS A 105 -15.16 -15.20 -7.63
C HIS A 105 -15.44 -15.05 -6.12
N LEU A 106 -16.72 -15.10 -5.73
CA LEU A 106 -17.11 -15.21 -4.32
C LEU A 106 -16.52 -16.46 -3.67
N GLU A 107 -16.60 -17.62 -4.34
CA GLU A 107 -16.06 -18.87 -3.80
C GLU A 107 -14.53 -18.82 -3.62
N GLU A 108 -13.80 -18.22 -4.56
CA GLU A 108 -12.35 -17.98 -4.44
C GLU A 108 -12.01 -17.13 -3.19
N TYR A 109 -12.77 -16.05 -2.95
CA TYR A 109 -12.61 -15.21 -1.76
C TYR A 109 -13.00 -15.92 -0.45
N LEU A 110 -14.07 -16.72 -0.46
CA LEU A 110 -14.49 -17.53 0.68
C LEU A 110 -13.43 -18.58 1.06
N GLU A 111 -12.83 -19.25 0.07
CA GLU A 111 -11.74 -20.20 0.28
C GLU A 111 -10.53 -19.50 0.89
N SER A 112 -10.09 -18.37 0.30
CA SER A 112 -8.98 -17.57 0.84
C SER A 112 -9.25 -17.11 2.28
N CYS A 113 -10.46 -16.62 2.56
CA CYS A 113 -10.85 -16.19 3.89
C CYS A 113 -10.72 -17.32 4.92
N ARG A 114 -11.26 -18.49 4.60
CA ARG A 114 -11.23 -19.64 5.52
C ARG A 114 -9.80 -20.09 5.81
N ILE A 115 -8.92 -20.09 4.81
CA ILE A 115 -7.50 -20.44 4.97
C ILE A 115 -6.78 -19.43 5.88
N ASP A 116 -6.94 -18.14 5.61
CA ASP A 116 -6.24 -17.08 6.33
C ASP A 116 -6.76 -16.93 7.76
N VAL A 117 -8.07 -16.89 7.96
CA VAL A 117 -8.70 -16.86 9.30
C VAL A 117 -8.31 -18.10 10.11
N CYS A 118 -8.30 -19.29 9.48
CA CYS A 118 -7.85 -20.51 10.13
C CYS A 118 -6.38 -20.45 10.58
N SER A 119 -5.52 -19.76 9.83
CA SER A 119 -4.10 -19.57 10.19
C SER A 119 -3.92 -18.81 11.51
N TYR A 120 -4.92 -18.03 11.93
CA TYR A 120 -4.93 -17.27 13.17
C TYR A 120 -5.97 -17.78 14.18
N HIS A 121 -6.51 -19.00 14.04
CA HIS A 121 -7.59 -19.49 14.91
C HIS A 121 -7.26 -19.50 16.42
N ASN A 122 -5.98 -19.57 16.80
CA ASN A 122 -5.53 -19.50 18.19
C ASN A 122 -5.36 -18.06 18.72
N ASP A 123 -5.55 -17.05 17.87
CA ASP A 123 -5.49 -15.63 18.20
C ASP A 123 -6.75 -14.93 17.65
N PRO A 124 -7.83 -14.86 18.44
CA PRO A 124 -9.10 -14.30 17.99
C PRO A 124 -9.01 -12.84 17.51
N THR A 125 -8.10 -12.04 18.09
CA THR A 125 -7.95 -10.62 17.70
C THR A 125 -7.32 -10.51 16.32
N ASN A 126 -6.26 -11.28 16.07
CA ASN A 126 -5.63 -11.30 14.76
C ASN A 126 -6.49 -12.02 13.71
N SER A 127 -7.18 -13.08 14.08
CA SER A 127 -8.15 -13.78 13.22
C SER A 127 -9.23 -12.83 12.69
N TYR A 128 -9.83 -12.03 13.57
CA TYR A 128 -10.84 -11.05 13.17
C TYR A 128 -10.25 -9.92 12.32
N SER A 129 -9.04 -9.45 12.63
CA SER A 129 -8.31 -8.47 11.83
C SER A 129 -8.05 -8.97 10.40
N VAL A 130 -7.70 -10.26 10.26
CA VAL A 130 -7.52 -10.92 8.97
C VAL A 130 -8.83 -11.03 8.20
N PHE A 131 -9.92 -11.44 8.86
CA PHE A 131 -11.26 -11.40 8.26
C PHE A 131 -11.58 -10.01 7.70
N CYS A 132 -11.38 -8.94 8.49
CA CYS A 132 -11.64 -7.56 8.08
C CYS A 132 -10.82 -7.12 6.85
N ARG A 133 -9.58 -7.61 6.69
CA ARG A 133 -8.73 -7.32 5.52
C ARG A 133 -9.24 -8.02 4.25
N ILE A 134 -9.74 -9.24 4.40
CA ILE A 134 -10.21 -10.03 3.26
C ILE A 134 -11.54 -9.50 2.73
N ILE A 135 -12.47 -9.15 3.62
CA ILE A 135 -13.73 -8.51 3.22
C ILE A 135 -13.50 -7.10 2.65
N GLU A 136 -12.48 -6.36 3.11
CA GLU A 136 -12.04 -5.10 2.50
C GLU A 136 -11.57 -5.32 1.05
N GLY A 137 -10.83 -6.40 0.82
CA GLY A 137 -10.47 -6.84 -0.52
C GLY A 137 -11.70 -7.15 -1.38
N PHE A 138 -12.62 -7.98 -0.89
CA PHE A 138 -13.83 -8.35 -1.62
C PHE A 138 -14.72 -7.14 -1.94
N ALA A 139 -14.92 -6.24 -0.98
CA ALA A 139 -15.66 -5.01 -1.19
C ALA A 139 -14.99 -4.10 -2.24
N THR A 140 -13.66 -4.09 -2.31
CA THR A 140 -12.92 -3.37 -3.35
C THR A 140 -13.21 -3.94 -4.74
N GLU A 141 -13.39 -5.27 -4.90
CA GLU A 141 -13.83 -5.85 -6.18
C GLU A 141 -15.19 -5.31 -6.60
N CYS A 142 -16.13 -5.20 -5.64
CA CYS A 142 -17.43 -4.59 -5.87
C CYS A 142 -17.30 -3.14 -6.35
N GLU A 143 -16.39 -2.37 -5.76
CA GLU A 143 -16.13 -0.99 -6.16
C GLU A 143 -15.61 -0.89 -7.60
N THR A 144 -14.79 -1.85 -8.05
CA THR A 144 -14.28 -1.87 -9.44
C THR A 144 -15.38 -2.01 -10.49
N VAL A 145 -16.49 -2.68 -10.13
CA VAL A 145 -17.69 -2.79 -10.96
C VAL A 145 -18.76 -1.74 -10.64
N GLY A 146 -18.40 -0.72 -9.84
CA GLY A 146 -19.23 0.44 -9.52
C GLY A 146 -20.25 0.23 -8.40
N ILE A 147 -20.13 -0.85 -7.62
CA ILE A 147 -21.06 -1.22 -6.56
C ILE A 147 -20.41 -0.98 -5.19
N PHE A 148 -20.97 -0.05 -4.42
CA PHE A 148 -20.48 0.33 -3.09
C PHE A 148 -21.36 -0.30 -2.02
N VAL A 149 -20.79 -1.23 -1.25
CA VAL A 149 -21.50 -1.96 -0.19
C VAL A 149 -21.17 -1.35 1.17
N ASN A 150 -22.17 -1.03 1.99
CA ASN A 150 -21.93 -0.60 3.38
C ASN A 150 -21.71 -1.83 4.29
N TRP A 151 -20.52 -2.43 4.18
CA TRP A 151 -20.20 -3.67 4.89
C TRP A 151 -19.56 -3.42 6.26
N ARG A 152 -18.79 -2.33 6.44
CA ARG A 152 -17.96 -2.10 7.65
C ARG A 152 -18.75 -2.00 8.94
N GLU A 153 -19.90 -1.35 8.91
CA GLU A 153 -20.76 -1.18 10.09
C GLU A 153 -21.36 -2.53 10.50
N ILE A 154 -21.86 -3.29 9.52
CA ILE A 154 -22.53 -4.58 9.73
C ILE A 154 -21.52 -5.65 10.18
N SER A 155 -20.36 -5.69 9.52
CA SER A 155 -19.28 -6.63 9.80
C SER A 155 -18.41 -6.22 10.99
N GLN A 156 -18.70 -5.10 11.66
CA GLN A 156 -17.91 -4.53 12.75
C GLN A 156 -16.41 -4.39 12.44
N CYS A 157 -16.08 -4.00 11.20
CA CYS A 157 -14.71 -3.75 10.72
C CYS A 157 -14.48 -2.24 10.47
N PRO A 158 -14.51 -1.39 11.51
CA PRO A 158 -14.44 0.05 11.35
C PRO A 158 -13.08 0.47 10.79
N MET A 159 -13.11 1.42 9.84
CA MET A 159 -11.92 2.12 9.41
C MET A 159 -11.67 3.30 10.37
N LYS A 160 -10.46 3.38 10.92
CA LYS A 160 -10.04 4.51 11.76
C LYS A 160 -9.38 5.57 10.89
N CYS A 161 -10.01 6.73 10.79
CA CYS A 161 -9.45 7.90 10.11
C CYS A 161 -8.56 8.72 11.04
N LYS A 162 -7.63 9.49 10.48
CA LYS A 162 -6.75 10.38 11.24
C LYS A 162 -7.53 11.60 11.75
N GLU A 163 -6.83 12.48 12.47
CA GLU A 163 -7.39 13.75 12.90
C GLU A 163 -7.90 14.57 11.70
N ASN A 164 -9.04 15.22 11.87
CA ASN A 164 -9.72 16.02 10.84
C ASN A 164 -10.15 15.26 9.58
N GLU A 165 -10.13 13.94 9.62
CA GLU A 165 -10.67 13.07 8.57
C GLU A 165 -11.98 12.42 9.01
N GLU A 166 -12.81 12.07 8.04
CA GLU A 166 -14.01 11.26 8.20
C GLU A 166 -14.05 10.16 7.15
N PHE A 167 -14.66 9.03 7.53
CA PHE A 167 -14.83 7.93 6.62
C PHE A 167 -16.01 8.20 5.69
N GLN A 168 -15.80 7.97 4.39
CA GLN A 168 -16.83 8.05 3.36
C GLN A 168 -16.91 6.69 2.65
N HIS A 169 -18.13 6.17 2.53
CA HIS A 169 -18.40 4.92 1.82
C HIS A 169 -18.14 5.01 0.32
N LYS A 170 -18.33 6.21 -0.25
CA LYS A 170 -18.05 6.49 -1.65
C LYS A 170 -17.54 7.92 -1.75
N THR A 171 -16.26 8.05 -2.09
CA THR A 171 -15.61 9.33 -2.35
C THR A 171 -14.86 9.27 -3.67
N SER A 172 -14.58 10.43 -4.27
CA SER A 172 -13.61 10.53 -5.35
C SER A 172 -12.26 9.96 -4.90
N SER A 173 -11.57 9.26 -5.80
CA SER A 173 -10.22 8.76 -5.56
C SER A 173 -9.19 9.88 -5.36
N CYS A 174 -9.55 11.12 -5.69
CA CYS A 174 -8.74 12.31 -5.39
C CYS A 174 -9.59 13.31 -4.62
N GLN A 175 -9.02 13.78 -3.51
CA GLN A 175 -9.59 14.84 -2.69
C GLN A 175 -8.84 16.15 -2.93
N PRO A 176 -9.49 17.31 -2.77
CA PRO A 176 -8.83 18.61 -2.80
C PRO A 176 -7.65 18.66 -1.83
N SER A 177 -6.57 19.28 -2.28
CA SER A 177 -5.36 19.51 -1.52
C SER A 177 -4.92 20.97 -1.59
N CYS A 178 -4.03 21.37 -0.69
CA CYS A 178 -3.40 22.68 -0.76
C CYS A 178 -2.61 22.90 -2.06
N ALA A 179 -2.12 21.81 -2.67
CA ALA A 179 -1.40 21.84 -3.94
C ALA A 179 -2.34 21.96 -5.16
N ASP A 180 -3.49 21.29 -5.09
CA ASP A 180 -4.52 21.28 -6.13
C ASP A 180 -5.90 21.22 -5.48
N LYS A 181 -6.63 22.34 -5.55
CA LYS A 181 -7.97 22.49 -4.95
C LYS A 181 -9.07 21.86 -5.79
N SER A 182 -8.80 21.52 -7.05
CA SER A 182 -9.80 20.98 -7.96
C SER A 182 -9.20 19.85 -8.79
N PRO A 183 -8.75 18.76 -8.12
CA PRO A 183 -8.13 17.65 -8.81
C PRO A 183 -9.15 16.99 -9.72
N ASN A 184 -8.76 16.78 -10.97
CA ASN A 184 -9.57 16.04 -11.92
C ASN A 184 -9.09 14.59 -11.96
N CYS A 185 -9.89 13.69 -11.43
CA CYS A 185 -9.64 12.27 -11.62
C CYS A 185 -10.92 11.46 -11.74
N THR A 186 -10.75 10.31 -12.39
CA THR A 186 -11.81 9.34 -12.64
C THR A 186 -11.69 8.24 -11.61
N GLY A 187 -12.80 7.92 -10.95
CA GLY A 187 -12.86 6.82 -10.00
C GLY A 187 -13.55 7.23 -8.71
N SER A 188 -13.96 6.21 -7.97
CA SER A 188 -14.44 6.39 -6.62
C SER A 188 -14.00 5.18 -5.80
N SER A 189 -13.75 5.41 -4.53
CA SER A 189 -13.44 4.36 -3.57
C SER A 189 -14.05 4.72 -2.22
N GLN A 190 -14.15 3.74 -1.32
CA GLN A 190 -14.30 4.05 0.10
C GLN A 190 -12.99 4.60 0.66
N GLY A 191 -13.05 5.37 1.76
CA GLY A 191 -11.83 5.82 2.44
C GLY A 191 -12.03 7.00 3.37
N CYS A 192 -10.95 7.39 4.03
CA CYS A 192 -10.91 8.58 4.86
C CYS A 192 -10.62 9.82 4.00
N VAL A 193 -11.42 10.86 4.18
CA VAL A 193 -11.26 12.15 3.50
C VAL A 193 -11.27 13.29 4.51
N CYS A 194 -10.70 14.43 4.14
CA CYS A 194 -10.78 15.62 4.97
C CYS A 194 -12.23 16.01 5.25
N ARG A 195 -12.54 16.25 6.52
CA ARG A 195 -13.85 16.77 6.96
C ARG A 195 -14.12 18.14 6.35
N GLN A 196 -15.38 18.51 6.29
CA GLN A 196 -15.78 19.86 5.87
C GLN A 196 -15.00 20.94 6.66
N GLY A 197 -14.41 21.90 5.92
CA GLY A 197 -13.57 22.96 6.49
C GLY A 197 -12.07 22.64 6.55
N PHE A 198 -11.68 21.41 6.22
CA PHE A 198 -10.29 20.97 6.14
C PHE A 198 -9.91 20.61 4.69
N ILE A 199 -8.61 20.66 4.40
CA ILE A 199 -8.04 20.36 3.10
C ILE A 199 -6.75 19.55 3.25
N LEU A 200 -6.44 18.70 2.28
CA LEU A 200 -5.27 17.82 2.34
C LEU A 200 -3.97 18.62 2.18
N SER A 201 -3.07 18.52 3.15
CA SER A 201 -1.72 19.08 3.16
C SER A 201 -0.70 17.97 3.36
N GLY A 202 -0.18 17.44 2.25
CA GLY A 202 0.60 16.20 2.27
C GLY A 202 -0.28 15.02 2.66
N GLU A 203 -0.10 14.49 3.86
CA GLU A 203 -0.83 13.32 4.39
C GLU A 203 -1.79 13.65 5.54
N GLN A 204 -2.03 14.94 5.78
CA GLN A 204 -2.82 15.43 6.91
C GLN A 204 -3.89 16.41 6.44
N CYS A 205 -5.04 16.37 7.07
CA CYS A 205 -6.11 17.35 6.86
C CYS A 205 -5.92 18.53 7.82
N VAL A 206 -5.73 19.72 7.24
CA VAL A 206 -5.50 20.98 7.99
C VAL A 206 -6.55 22.01 7.58
N PRO A 207 -6.83 23.02 8.42
CA PRO A 207 -7.62 24.17 7.99
C PRO A 207 -6.98 24.81 6.76
N GLU A 208 -7.78 25.30 5.81
CA GLU A 208 -7.26 25.89 4.56
C GLU A 208 -6.30 27.07 4.82
N THR A 209 -6.49 27.80 5.93
CA THR A 209 -5.59 28.88 6.38
C THR A 209 -4.19 28.39 6.78
N GLN A 210 -4.00 27.09 6.95
CA GLN A 210 -2.73 26.43 7.27
C GLN A 210 -2.11 25.73 6.06
N CYS A 211 -2.62 25.98 4.85
CA CYS A 211 -1.92 25.56 3.65
C CYS A 211 -0.52 26.18 3.60
N GLY A 212 0.43 25.38 3.15
CA GLY A 212 1.81 25.80 2.96
C GLY A 212 2.01 26.58 1.66
N CYS A 213 3.17 26.38 1.05
CA CYS A 213 3.65 27.19 -0.06
C CYS A 213 3.72 26.38 -1.35
N ILE A 214 3.58 27.05 -2.50
CA ILE A 214 3.84 26.45 -3.81
C ILE A 214 5.03 27.18 -4.45
N ASP A 215 6.14 26.48 -4.62
CA ASP A 215 7.33 26.96 -5.34
C ASP A 215 7.55 26.07 -6.57
N ASN A 216 7.50 26.65 -7.77
CA ASN A 216 7.70 25.90 -9.04
C ASN A 216 6.87 24.61 -9.15
N LYS A 217 5.59 24.65 -8.74
CA LYS A 217 4.65 23.51 -8.68
C LYS A 217 4.95 22.46 -7.61
N ILE A 218 5.96 22.67 -6.79
CA ILE A 218 6.26 21.83 -5.62
C ILE A 218 5.53 22.43 -4.44
N TYR A 219 4.66 21.63 -3.82
CA TYR A 219 4.00 22.00 -2.57
C TYR A 219 4.95 21.72 -1.39
N MET A 220 5.08 22.71 -0.52
CA MET A 220 5.85 22.65 0.73
C MET A 220 4.90 22.88 1.89
N LYS A 221 4.90 22.00 2.90
CA LYS A 221 4.15 22.25 4.13
C LYS A 221 4.71 23.47 4.86
N VAL A 222 3.90 24.12 5.69
CA VAL A 222 4.39 25.21 6.55
C VAL A 222 5.56 24.71 7.40
N ASN A 223 6.64 25.48 7.44
CA ASN A 223 7.95 25.18 8.04
C ASN A 223 8.73 24.02 7.40
N GLU A 224 8.28 23.49 6.27
CA GLU A 224 9.07 22.50 5.53
C GLU A 224 10.30 23.15 4.89
N GLU A 225 11.43 22.44 4.98
CA GLU A 225 12.68 22.81 4.36
C GLU A 225 12.99 21.89 3.17
N ILE A 226 13.42 22.48 2.05
CA ILE A 226 13.90 21.75 0.87
C ILE A 226 15.29 22.26 0.52
N ILE A 227 16.27 21.37 0.52
CA ILE A 227 17.66 21.64 0.14
C ILE A 227 17.78 21.58 -1.39
N SER A 228 18.57 22.49 -1.98
CA SER A 228 18.86 22.50 -3.41
C SER A 228 19.71 21.31 -3.84
N ALA A 229 19.64 20.94 -5.12
CA ALA A 229 20.38 19.81 -5.68
C ALA A 229 21.91 19.93 -5.56
N ASP A 230 22.44 21.15 -5.34
CA ASP A 230 23.85 21.41 -5.10
C ASP A 230 24.19 21.64 -3.62
N CYS A 231 23.22 21.48 -2.71
CA CYS A 231 23.34 21.69 -1.27
C CYS A 231 23.95 23.04 -0.88
N LYS A 232 23.67 24.11 -1.66
CA LYS A 232 24.13 25.49 -1.35
C LYS A 232 23.04 26.37 -0.79
N THR A 233 21.78 26.03 -1.05
CA THR A 233 20.64 26.80 -0.55
C THR A 233 19.60 25.87 0.06
N LYS A 234 18.82 26.40 0.99
CA LYS A 234 17.58 25.78 1.44
C LYS A 234 16.42 26.74 1.24
N LYS A 235 15.28 26.21 0.83
CA LYS A 235 14.00 26.91 0.82
C LYS A 235 13.20 26.52 2.03
N ILE A 236 12.55 27.49 2.68
CA ILE A 236 11.68 27.30 3.82
C ILE A 236 10.33 27.92 3.51
N CYS A 237 9.26 27.15 3.66
CA CYS A 237 7.91 27.71 3.60
C CYS A 237 7.54 28.33 4.95
N LYS A 238 7.32 29.63 4.99
CA LYS A 238 6.83 30.35 6.18
C LYS A 238 5.30 30.48 6.13
N PRO A 239 4.64 30.68 7.29
CA PRO A 239 3.20 30.97 7.33
C PRO A 239 2.83 32.13 6.41
N GLY A 240 1.69 32.03 5.72
CA GLY A 240 1.25 33.07 4.79
C GLY A 240 1.71 32.88 3.34
N ASN A 241 2.08 31.66 2.94
CA ASN A 241 2.52 31.32 1.58
C ASN A 241 3.79 32.10 1.16
N GLU A 242 4.72 32.28 2.09
CA GLU A 242 6.00 32.96 1.85
C GLU A 242 7.12 31.91 1.77
N VAL A 243 7.86 31.92 0.65
CA VAL A 243 9.03 31.05 0.48
C VAL A 243 10.29 31.87 0.72
N VAL A 244 11.02 31.54 1.78
CA VAL A 244 12.31 32.15 2.09
C VAL A 244 13.41 31.23 1.58
N THR A 245 14.41 31.80 0.90
CA THR A 245 15.61 31.07 0.47
C THR A 245 16.80 31.54 1.29
N GLU A 246 17.50 30.60 1.89
CA GLU A 246 18.69 30.84 2.71
C GLU A 246 19.89 30.12 2.11
N ASN A 247 21.06 30.76 2.13
CA ASN A 247 22.31 30.06 1.84
C ASN A 247 22.64 29.13 3.01
N ILE A 248 23.08 27.91 2.71
CA ILE A 248 23.53 26.94 3.71
C ILE A 248 25.00 26.64 3.54
N THR A 249 25.61 26.15 4.63
CA THR A 249 26.97 25.64 4.59
C THR A 249 27.03 24.46 3.63
N PRO A 250 27.97 24.44 2.67
CA PRO A 250 28.20 23.27 1.83
C PRO A 250 28.50 22.03 2.66
N CYS A 251 28.24 20.85 2.08
CA CYS A 251 28.52 19.57 2.72
C CYS A 251 29.97 19.49 3.22
N GLY A 252 30.14 19.02 4.46
CA GLY A 252 31.43 18.95 5.14
C GLY A 252 32.39 17.89 4.56
N GLU A 253 33.57 17.79 5.14
CA GLU A 253 34.56 16.78 4.74
C GLU A 253 33.97 15.36 4.77
N ASN A 254 34.42 14.52 3.83
CA ASN A 254 33.97 13.14 3.66
C ASN A 254 32.46 12.96 3.44
N SER A 255 31.76 14.03 3.07
CA SER A 255 30.37 14.00 2.62
C SER A 255 30.24 14.57 1.21
N HIS A 256 29.10 14.32 0.57
CA HIS A 256 28.72 14.89 -0.71
C HIS A 256 27.23 15.21 -0.72
N CYS A 257 26.79 16.09 -1.62
CA CYS A 257 25.37 16.33 -1.82
C CYS A 257 24.75 15.12 -2.53
N GLY A 258 23.83 14.45 -1.86
CA GLY A 258 23.17 13.24 -2.33
C GLY A 258 21.70 13.23 -1.95
N ILE A 259 21.03 12.10 -2.16
CA ILE A 259 19.65 11.89 -1.76
C ILE A 259 19.61 10.96 -0.56
N GLU A 260 18.97 11.41 0.52
CA GLU A 260 18.67 10.60 1.70
C GLU A 260 17.17 10.65 1.95
N ARG A 261 16.52 9.48 2.07
CA ARG A 261 15.05 9.36 2.27
C ARG A 261 14.24 10.18 1.26
N GLY A 262 14.69 10.23 0.01
CA GLY A 262 14.01 10.92 -1.09
C GLY A 262 14.19 12.45 -1.11
N LYS A 263 15.02 13.03 -0.25
CA LYS A 263 15.33 14.47 -0.22
C LYS A 263 16.82 14.73 -0.38
N TYR A 264 17.20 15.87 -0.94
CA TYR A 264 18.60 16.28 -0.98
C TYR A 264 19.13 16.51 0.44
N ALA A 265 20.28 15.92 0.73
CA ALA A 265 20.96 16.01 2.01
C ALA A 265 22.48 15.83 1.81
N CYS A 266 23.27 16.18 2.83
CA CYS A 266 24.68 15.83 2.84
C CYS A 266 24.83 14.38 3.31
N VAL A 267 25.29 13.52 2.40
CA VAL A 267 25.43 12.07 2.62
C VAL A 267 26.91 11.72 2.74
N CYS A 268 27.26 10.90 3.72
CA CYS A 268 28.63 10.43 3.88
C CYS A 268 29.10 9.65 2.65
N LYS A 269 30.38 9.84 2.29
CA LYS A 269 31.03 9.05 1.24
C LYS A 269 31.18 7.60 1.68
N GLU A 270 31.43 6.72 0.73
CA GLU A 270 31.68 5.30 0.99
C GLU A 270 32.78 5.11 2.07
N ASN A 271 32.54 4.18 3.00
CA ASN A 271 33.36 3.93 4.20
C ASN A 271 33.30 5.00 5.31
N PHE A 272 32.42 5.99 5.22
CA PHE A 272 32.18 6.94 6.30
C PHE A 272 30.76 6.81 6.86
N ILE A 273 30.62 6.97 8.18
CA ILE A 273 29.35 6.98 8.90
C ILE A 273 29.13 8.34 9.57
N LEU A 274 27.87 8.73 9.72
CA LEU A 274 27.51 9.98 10.39
C LEU A 274 27.60 9.80 11.91
N GLN A 275 28.48 10.57 12.55
CA GLN A 275 28.66 10.63 14.00
C GLN A 275 28.86 12.09 14.42
N ASP A 276 28.08 12.57 15.40
CA ASP A 276 28.11 13.96 15.89
C ASP A 276 28.12 15.02 14.75
N GLU A 277 27.21 14.84 13.78
CA GLU A 277 27.05 15.70 12.59
C GLU A 277 28.26 15.71 11.64
N LYS A 278 29.18 14.75 11.77
CA LYS A 278 30.37 14.62 10.91
C LYS A 278 30.48 13.21 10.33
N CYS A 279 31.02 13.12 9.11
CA CYS A 279 31.32 11.85 8.48
C CYS A 279 32.70 11.36 8.92
N VAL A 280 32.71 10.30 9.75
CA VAL A 280 33.92 9.66 10.30
C VAL A 280 34.10 8.27 9.70
N HIS A 281 35.32 7.74 9.69
CA HIS A 281 35.60 6.45 9.04
C HIS A 281 34.90 5.30 9.78
N ALA A 282 34.28 4.39 9.04
CA ALA A 282 33.69 3.18 9.59
C ALA A 282 34.82 2.25 10.08
N GLY A 283 35.22 2.34 11.35
CA GLY A 283 36.29 1.52 11.92
C GLY A 283 37.08 2.11 13.08
N GLU A 284 36.78 3.33 13.54
CA GLU A 284 37.30 3.89 14.79
C GLU A 284 36.31 3.81 15.95
#